data_AF-A0A9D5M3N8-F1
#
_entry.id   AF-A0A9D5M3N8-F1
#
_cell.length_a   1.000
_cell.length_b   1.000
_cell.length_c   1.000
_cell.angle_alpha   90.00
_cell.angle_beta   90.00
_cell.angle_gamma   90.00
#
_symmetry.space_group_name_H-M   'P 1'
#
loop_
_entity.id
_entity.type
_entity.pdbx_description
1 polymer ?
#
loop_
_entity_poly.entity_id
_entity_poly.type
_entity_poly.pdbx_seq_one_letter_code
_entity_poly.pdbx_strand_id
1 'polypeptide(L)'
;MSFFTNNASDRSPGRINGNPINGLCEKVCIEAQKVFDACIRQFQVDGVNIPLSNFVPENPALPLTFISARSTTSTGVVTDLQVDRLPDRQCFARVQATVTVPVEVLYTDANGVQGRADSTISFSQDIIMYIPEPSIIPFEVTAIVSVVAPEGVYVDGETPSFTVTGCATIITKIVMPVEILVPSYGYAVIPPCQEYTQEVCSGFFDLPIYPRNT
;
A
#
# COMPACT_ATOMS: atom_id res chain seq x y z
N MET A 1 -16.30 24.15 4.59
CA MET A 1 -14.95 24.31 4.01
C MET A 1 -14.08 23.14 4.44
N SER A 2 -13.34 22.52 3.52
CA SER A 2 -12.23 21.61 3.84
C SER A 2 -10.93 22.39 3.98
N PHE A 3 -9.84 21.74 4.45
CA PHE A 3 -8.50 22.35 4.44
C PHE A 3 -8.08 22.88 3.06
N PHE A 4 -8.60 22.31 1.97
CA PHE A 4 -8.28 22.71 0.60
C PHE A 4 -9.21 23.78 0.02
N THR A 5 -10.42 23.95 0.55
CA THR A 5 -11.34 24.98 0.09
C THR A 5 -11.23 26.20 1.01
N ASN A 6 -10.41 27.16 0.59
CA ASN A 6 -10.42 28.55 1.03
C ASN A 6 -10.37 28.81 2.56
N ASN A 7 -9.54 28.08 3.29
CA ASN A 7 -9.22 28.43 4.68
C ASN A 7 -8.00 29.37 4.70
N ALA A 8 -8.20 30.64 5.03
CA ALA A 8 -7.15 31.67 5.09
C ALA A 8 -6.40 31.71 6.44
N SER A 9 -6.21 30.54 7.07
CA SER A 9 -5.48 30.43 8.34
C SER A 9 -4.04 29.99 8.10
N ASP A 10 -3.10 30.68 8.75
CA ASP A 10 -1.65 30.35 8.74
C ASP A 10 -1.35 28.97 9.39
N ARG A 11 -2.34 28.36 10.06
CA ARG A 11 -2.25 27.04 10.70
C ARG A 11 -3.09 25.99 9.97
N SER A 12 -3.19 26.10 8.66
CA SER A 12 -3.80 25.07 7.80
C SER A 12 -2.72 24.37 6.95
N PRO A 13 -2.90 23.09 6.57
CA PRO A 13 -1.96 22.41 5.68
C PRO A 13 -1.87 23.15 4.34
N GLY A 14 -0.65 23.49 3.92
CA GLY A 14 -0.43 24.26 2.70
C GLY A 14 1.04 24.37 2.33
N ARG A 15 1.32 25.04 1.22
CA ARG A 15 2.69 25.36 0.83
C ARG A 15 3.25 26.42 1.78
N ILE A 16 4.49 26.24 2.20
CA ILE A 16 5.21 27.26 2.97
C ILE A 16 5.49 28.43 2.03
N ASN A 17 4.98 29.61 2.37
CA ASN A 17 5.29 30.86 1.70
C ASN A 17 6.04 31.76 2.69
N GLY A 18 7.27 32.18 2.35
CA GLY A 18 8.11 33.00 3.24
C GLY A 18 9.10 32.17 4.09
N ASN A 19 9.47 32.69 5.27
CA ASN A 19 10.49 32.08 6.14
C ASN A 19 9.88 30.94 6.99
N PRO A 20 10.35 29.67 6.85
CA PRO A 20 9.81 28.51 7.56
C PRO A 20 10.08 28.48 9.07
N ILE A 21 10.85 29.44 9.60
CA ILE A 21 11.15 29.53 11.04
C ILE A 21 10.13 30.45 11.74
N ASN A 22 9.45 31.33 10.99
CA ASN A 22 8.47 32.25 11.56
C ASN A 22 7.18 31.51 11.88
N GLY A 23 6.77 31.50 13.16
CA GLY A 23 5.53 30.87 13.62
C GLY A 23 5.69 29.48 14.22
N LEU A 24 6.91 28.95 14.32
CA LEU A 24 7.19 27.72 15.07
C LEU A 24 6.90 27.95 16.56
N CYS A 25 6.08 27.07 17.14
CA CYS A 25 5.56 27.24 18.50
C CYS A 25 6.19 26.25 19.50
N GLU A 26 6.58 25.06 19.05
CA GLU A 26 7.08 23.99 19.91
C GLU A 26 7.91 22.96 19.12
N LYS A 27 8.53 22.03 19.86
CA LYS A 27 9.09 20.79 19.32
C LYS A 27 8.15 19.65 19.65
N VAL A 28 7.66 18.97 18.63
CA VAL A 28 6.77 17.82 18.78
C VAL A 28 7.60 16.55 18.59
N CYS A 29 7.47 15.62 19.52
CA CYS A 29 7.99 14.26 19.35
C CYS A 29 6.94 13.42 18.60
N ILE A 30 7.31 12.87 17.45
CA ILE A 30 6.45 12.02 16.63
C ILE A 30 7.03 10.62 16.61
N GLU A 31 6.22 9.64 16.99
CA GLU A 31 6.50 8.23 16.73
C GLU A 31 6.19 7.91 15.26
N ALA A 32 7.20 7.42 14.53
CA ALA A 32 7.10 7.13 13.11
C ALA A 32 7.92 5.89 12.74
N GLN A 33 7.58 5.26 11.62
CA GLN A 33 8.41 4.22 11.02
C GLN A 33 9.43 4.86 10.08
N LYS A 34 10.73 4.78 10.42
CA LYS A 34 11.81 5.21 9.54
C LYS A 34 12.18 4.08 8.60
N VAL A 35 12.17 4.37 7.30
CA VAL A 35 12.67 3.47 6.25
C VAL A 35 14.17 3.74 6.08
N PHE A 36 15.01 2.74 6.34
CA PHE A 36 16.46 2.82 6.14
C PHE A 36 16.86 2.50 4.71
N ASP A 37 16.21 1.50 4.13
CA ASP A 37 16.39 1.11 2.74
C ASP A 37 15.09 0.52 2.19
N ALA A 38 14.91 0.64 0.88
CA ALA A 38 13.78 0.08 0.17
C ALA A 38 14.20 -0.36 -1.23
N CYS A 39 13.82 -1.58 -1.59
CA CYS A 39 14.07 -2.16 -2.90
C CYS A 39 12.75 -2.51 -3.57
N ILE A 40 12.55 -2.07 -4.81
CA ILE A 40 11.41 -2.46 -5.64
C ILE A 40 11.83 -3.53 -6.65
N ARG A 41 11.02 -4.58 -6.79
CA ARG A 41 11.12 -5.57 -7.84
C ARG A 41 9.78 -5.71 -8.54
N GLN A 42 9.81 -5.59 -9.86
CA GLN A 42 8.68 -5.80 -10.75
C GLN A 42 9.06 -6.89 -11.74
N PHE A 43 8.23 -7.92 -11.85
CA PHE A 43 8.49 -9.05 -12.72
C PHE A 43 7.19 -9.71 -13.17
N GLN A 44 7.28 -10.40 -14.30
CA GLN A 44 6.21 -11.25 -14.79
C GLN A 44 6.21 -12.56 -14.01
N VAL A 45 5.02 -12.99 -13.63
CA VAL A 45 4.73 -14.29 -13.03
C VAL A 45 4.17 -15.13 -14.15
N ASP A 46 4.78 -16.27 -14.46
CA ASP A 46 4.32 -17.13 -15.56
C ASP A 46 4.20 -18.57 -15.09
N GLY A 47 3.06 -19.17 -15.38
CA GLY A 47 2.83 -20.59 -15.09
C GLY A 47 2.77 -20.94 -13.60
N VAL A 48 2.36 -20.02 -12.72
CA VAL A 48 2.32 -20.32 -11.27
C VAL A 48 1.00 -20.97 -10.90
N ASN A 49 1.08 -22.16 -10.31
CA ASN A 49 -0.09 -22.86 -9.80
C ASN A 49 -0.55 -22.27 -8.46
N ILE A 50 -1.81 -21.84 -8.41
CA ILE A 50 -2.45 -21.25 -7.23
C ILE A 50 -3.62 -22.12 -6.76
N PRO A 51 -3.49 -22.85 -5.63
CA PRO A 51 -4.56 -23.67 -5.09
C PRO A 51 -5.66 -22.77 -4.52
N LEU A 52 -6.91 -23.11 -4.79
CA LEU A 52 -8.05 -22.32 -4.35
C LEU A 52 -8.60 -22.82 -3.01
N SER A 53 -9.09 -21.89 -2.21
CA SER A 53 -9.72 -22.12 -0.92
C SER A 53 -10.85 -21.11 -0.69
N ASN A 54 -11.67 -21.31 0.35
CA ASN A 54 -12.73 -20.38 0.75
C ASN A 54 -13.65 -19.93 -0.40
N PHE A 55 -14.24 -20.90 -1.09
CA PHE A 55 -15.14 -20.64 -2.20
C PHE A 55 -16.40 -19.89 -1.76
N VAL A 56 -16.76 -18.86 -2.53
CA VAL A 56 -18.02 -18.12 -2.37
C VAL A 56 -18.64 -17.92 -3.76
N PRO A 57 -19.78 -18.56 -4.10
CA PRO A 57 -20.55 -19.52 -3.29
C PRO A 57 -19.81 -20.82 -2.97
N GLU A 58 -20.20 -21.51 -1.89
CA GLU A 58 -19.64 -22.81 -1.53
C GLU A 58 -19.96 -23.88 -2.58
N ASN A 59 -19.04 -24.83 -2.77
CA ASN A 59 -19.17 -25.98 -3.69
C ASN A 59 -19.50 -25.59 -5.16
N PRO A 60 -18.62 -24.83 -5.84
CA PRO A 60 -18.85 -24.47 -7.24
C PRO A 60 -18.79 -25.70 -8.17
N ALA A 61 -19.54 -25.65 -9.27
CA ALA A 61 -19.49 -26.71 -10.28
C ALA A 61 -18.20 -26.63 -11.11
N LEU A 62 -17.43 -27.72 -11.13
CA LEU A 62 -16.19 -27.82 -11.92
C LEU A 62 -16.50 -28.24 -13.37
N PRO A 63 -15.66 -27.89 -14.37
CA PRO A 63 -14.45 -27.07 -14.28
C PRO A 63 -14.74 -25.58 -14.10
N LEU A 64 -13.81 -24.86 -13.47
CA LEU A 64 -13.92 -23.41 -13.28
C LEU A 64 -13.30 -22.66 -14.47
N THR A 65 -13.91 -21.55 -14.86
CA THR A 65 -13.37 -20.63 -15.88
C THR A 65 -12.75 -19.43 -15.17
N PHE A 66 -11.46 -19.17 -15.42
CA PHE A 66 -10.75 -18.04 -14.82
C PHE A 66 -11.27 -16.70 -15.37
N ILE A 67 -11.42 -15.70 -14.50
CA ILE A 67 -11.72 -14.32 -14.90
C ILE A 67 -10.53 -13.41 -14.61
N SER A 68 -10.07 -13.39 -13.36
CA SER A 68 -8.93 -12.59 -12.93
C SER A 68 -8.47 -13.01 -11.53
N ALA A 69 -7.23 -12.70 -11.18
CA ALA A 69 -6.77 -12.76 -9.79
C ALA A 69 -6.04 -11.47 -9.42
N ARG A 70 -6.19 -11.03 -8.17
CA ARG A 70 -5.53 -9.83 -7.65
C ARG A 70 -5.20 -9.98 -6.17
N SER A 71 -4.17 -9.28 -5.71
CA SER A 71 -3.84 -9.22 -4.28
C SER A 71 -4.97 -8.59 -3.47
N THR A 72 -5.32 -9.19 -2.33
CA THR A 72 -6.36 -8.68 -1.41
C THR A 72 -5.85 -7.63 -0.45
N THR A 73 -4.54 -7.63 -0.20
CA THR A 73 -3.87 -6.69 0.70
C THR A 73 -2.64 -6.11 0.03
N SER A 74 -2.21 -4.95 0.50
CA SER A 74 -0.95 -4.31 0.10
C SER A 74 0.26 -4.77 0.90
N THR A 75 0.07 -5.68 1.88
CA THR A 75 1.12 -6.10 2.81
C THR A 75 1.43 -7.58 2.61
N GLY A 76 2.66 -7.88 2.24
CA GLY A 76 3.14 -9.25 2.09
C GLY A 76 3.56 -9.84 3.43
N VAL A 77 3.34 -11.12 3.62
CA VAL A 77 3.85 -11.86 4.78
C VAL A 77 5.28 -12.30 4.46
N VAL A 78 6.24 -11.86 5.29
CA VAL A 78 7.65 -12.21 5.14
C VAL A 78 7.95 -13.42 6.03
N THR A 79 8.37 -14.53 5.44
CA THR A 79 8.82 -15.74 6.14
C THR A 79 10.25 -16.11 5.73
N ASP A 80 10.86 -17.04 6.47
CA ASP A 80 12.19 -17.58 6.15
C ASP A 80 13.26 -16.49 6.01
N LEU A 81 13.16 -15.44 6.82
CA LEU A 81 14.06 -14.28 6.78
C LEU A 81 15.45 -14.68 7.27
N GLN A 82 16.44 -14.53 6.41
CA GLN A 82 17.86 -14.65 6.70
C GLN A 82 18.57 -13.37 6.31
N VAL A 83 19.39 -12.84 7.22
CA VAL A 83 20.13 -11.59 7.06
C VAL A 83 21.60 -11.83 7.33
N ASP A 84 22.40 -11.82 6.27
CA ASP A 84 23.84 -12.08 6.34
C ASP A 84 24.63 -10.81 6.00
N ARG A 85 25.36 -10.27 6.99
CA ARG A 85 26.21 -9.09 6.81
C ARG A 85 27.31 -9.38 5.79
N LEU A 86 27.56 -8.43 4.89
CA LEU A 86 28.61 -8.57 3.89
C LEU A 86 29.97 -8.12 4.49
N PRO A 87 31.02 -8.97 4.44
CA PRO A 87 32.32 -8.61 5.00
C PRO A 87 32.99 -7.46 4.25
N ASP A 88 32.74 -7.35 2.94
CA ASP A 88 33.39 -6.38 2.05
C ASP A 88 32.62 -5.05 1.96
N ARG A 89 31.42 -4.95 2.55
CA ARG A 89 30.55 -3.78 2.47
C ARG A 89 29.89 -3.47 3.81
N GLN A 90 30.51 -2.55 4.55
CA GLN A 90 29.99 -2.10 5.84
C GLN A 90 28.55 -1.58 5.69
N CYS A 91 27.70 -1.91 6.66
CA CYS A 91 26.27 -1.56 6.71
C CYS A 91 25.40 -2.15 5.59
N PHE A 92 25.91 -3.05 4.76
CA PHE A 92 25.09 -3.83 3.81
C PHE A 92 25.01 -5.29 4.25
N ALA A 93 23.87 -5.92 3.94
CA ALA A 93 23.66 -7.34 4.16
C ALA A 93 22.92 -7.95 2.97
N ARG A 94 23.16 -9.23 2.73
CA ARG A 94 22.29 -10.07 1.90
C ARG A 94 21.04 -10.39 2.72
N VAL A 95 19.88 -10.08 2.17
CA VAL A 95 18.57 -10.34 2.77
C VAL A 95 17.86 -11.34 1.88
N GLN A 96 17.65 -12.53 2.45
CA GLN A 96 16.93 -13.62 1.82
C GLN A 96 15.63 -13.83 2.58
N ALA A 97 14.50 -13.90 1.87
CA ALA A 97 13.20 -14.13 2.50
C ALA A 97 12.20 -14.67 1.48
N THR A 98 11.15 -15.32 1.97
CA THR A 98 9.96 -15.66 1.18
C THR A 98 8.89 -14.62 1.44
N VAL A 99 8.35 -14.02 0.39
CA VAL A 99 7.24 -13.06 0.49
C VAL A 99 5.97 -13.73 -0.04
N THR A 100 5.01 -13.99 0.85
CA THR A 100 3.71 -14.55 0.51
C THR A 100 2.67 -13.45 0.36
N VAL A 101 1.96 -13.48 -0.77
CA VAL A 101 0.93 -12.53 -1.17
C VAL A 101 -0.43 -13.23 -1.17
N PRO A 102 -1.40 -12.78 -0.35
CA PRO A 102 -2.77 -13.28 -0.45
C PRO A 102 -3.45 -12.69 -1.68
N VAL A 103 -4.11 -13.55 -2.46
CA VAL A 103 -4.81 -13.19 -3.70
C VAL A 103 -6.24 -13.70 -3.69
N GLU A 104 -7.15 -12.91 -4.25
CA GLU A 104 -8.53 -13.28 -4.53
C GLU A 104 -8.63 -13.61 -6.02
N VAL A 105 -9.21 -14.77 -6.32
CA VAL A 105 -9.44 -15.26 -7.68
C VAL A 105 -10.93 -15.16 -7.97
N LEU A 106 -11.27 -14.47 -9.05
CA LEU A 106 -12.61 -14.43 -9.62
C LEU A 106 -12.71 -15.50 -10.72
N TYR A 107 -13.78 -16.27 -10.67
CA TYR A 107 -14.05 -17.33 -11.64
C TYR A 107 -15.55 -17.41 -11.97
N THR A 108 -15.86 -18.13 -13.05
CA THR A 108 -17.21 -18.60 -13.37
C THR A 108 -17.23 -20.11 -13.28
N ASP A 109 -18.22 -20.69 -12.60
CA ASP A 109 -18.37 -22.14 -12.52
C ASP A 109 -18.95 -22.74 -13.83
N ALA A 110 -19.06 -24.06 -13.90
CA ALA A 110 -19.62 -24.75 -15.08
C ALA A 110 -21.11 -24.47 -15.33
N ASN A 111 -21.84 -23.93 -14.35
CA ASN A 111 -23.24 -23.54 -14.47
C ASN A 111 -23.41 -22.06 -14.88
N GLY A 112 -22.32 -21.33 -15.10
CA GLY A 112 -22.35 -19.90 -15.45
C GLY A 112 -22.48 -18.96 -14.25
N VAL A 113 -22.34 -19.45 -13.02
CA VAL A 113 -22.41 -18.66 -11.80
C VAL A 113 -21.03 -18.09 -11.47
N GLN A 114 -20.96 -16.78 -11.27
CA GLN A 114 -19.72 -16.13 -10.83
C GLN A 114 -19.46 -16.39 -9.36
N GLY A 115 -18.20 -16.68 -9.04
CA GLY A 115 -17.73 -16.89 -7.69
C GLY A 115 -16.35 -16.28 -7.46
N ARG A 116 -15.94 -16.31 -6.19
CA ARG A 116 -14.60 -15.93 -5.75
C ARG A 116 -14.01 -17.02 -4.86
N ALA A 117 -12.69 -17.11 -4.87
CA ALA A 117 -11.92 -17.98 -3.99
C ALA A 117 -10.63 -17.29 -3.55
N ASP A 118 -10.14 -17.69 -2.40
CA ASP A 118 -8.87 -17.22 -1.84
C ASP A 118 -7.73 -18.13 -2.30
N SER A 119 -6.57 -17.53 -2.54
CA SER A 119 -5.32 -18.23 -2.76
C SER A 119 -4.13 -17.40 -2.27
N THR A 120 -2.92 -17.97 -2.37
CA THR A 120 -1.68 -17.31 -1.98
C THR A 120 -0.59 -17.58 -3.00
N ILE A 121 0.25 -16.59 -3.27
CA ILE A 121 1.43 -16.71 -4.15
C ILE A 121 2.67 -16.35 -3.36
N SER A 122 3.70 -17.21 -3.39
CA SER A 122 4.95 -16.99 -2.67
C SER A 122 6.11 -16.68 -3.62
N PHE A 123 6.92 -15.70 -3.28
CA PHE A 123 8.08 -15.27 -4.05
C PHE A 123 9.35 -15.29 -3.21
N SER A 124 10.39 -15.96 -3.69
CA SER A 124 11.71 -15.91 -3.05
C SER A 124 12.41 -14.59 -3.39
N GLN A 125 12.92 -13.92 -2.36
CA GLN A 125 13.73 -12.72 -2.43
C GLN A 125 15.15 -13.05 -2.02
N ASP A 126 16.11 -12.52 -2.77
CA ASP A 126 17.53 -12.54 -2.48
C ASP A 126 18.12 -11.23 -3.00
N ILE A 127 18.30 -10.27 -2.10
CA ILE A 127 18.67 -8.89 -2.41
C ILE A 127 19.70 -8.37 -1.43
N ILE A 128 20.48 -7.37 -1.84
CA ILE A 128 21.40 -6.66 -0.95
C ILE A 128 20.70 -5.37 -0.50
N MET A 129 20.62 -5.15 0.81
CA MET A 129 20.04 -3.94 1.39
C MET A 129 20.98 -3.33 2.43
N TYR A 130 20.88 -2.02 2.59
CA TYR A 130 21.47 -1.31 3.72
C TYR A 130 20.71 -1.68 4.99
N ILE A 131 21.46 -2.12 6.02
CA ILE A 131 20.92 -2.48 7.32
C ILE A 131 21.63 -1.67 8.40
N PRO A 132 20.89 -0.96 9.26
CA PRO A 132 21.47 -0.18 10.34
C PRO A 132 22.26 -1.06 11.33
N GLU A 133 23.11 -0.46 12.15
CA GLU A 133 23.82 -1.17 13.20
C GLU A 133 22.86 -1.80 14.23
N PRO A 134 23.23 -2.93 14.87
CA PRO A 134 22.41 -3.53 15.92
C PRO A 134 22.08 -2.52 17.02
N SER A 135 20.82 -2.51 17.45
CA SER A 135 20.29 -1.59 18.45
C SER A 135 19.35 -2.35 19.41
N ILE A 136 19.05 -1.76 20.57
CA ILE A 136 18.08 -2.34 21.52
C ILE A 136 16.69 -2.48 20.86
N ILE A 137 16.33 -1.53 20.01
CA ILE A 137 15.14 -1.60 19.16
C ILE A 137 15.58 -2.23 17.82
N PRO A 138 15.12 -3.45 17.50
CA PRO A 138 15.50 -4.10 16.26
C PRO A 138 14.83 -3.42 15.06
N PHE A 139 15.48 -3.50 13.90
CA PHE A 139 14.83 -3.23 12.63
C PHE A 139 13.92 -4.39 12.24
N GLU A 140 12.94 -4.10 11.40
CA GLU A 140 12.03 -5.08 10.82
C GLU A 140 12.15 -5.07 9.29
N VAL A 141 12.00 -6.25 8.68
CA VAL A 141 11.91 -6.38 7.23
C VAL A 141 10.45 -6.52 6.86
N THR A 142 9.92 -5.55 6.13
CA THR A 142 8.52 -5.52 5.70
C THR A 142 8.41 -5.56 4.18
N ALA A 143 7.33 -6.11 3.66
CA ALA A 143 7.08 -6.17 2.23
C ALA A 143 5.74 -5.53 1.88
N ILE A 144 5.75 -4.59 0.94
CA ILE A 144 4.56 -4.08 0.28
C ILE A 144 4.41 -4.81 -1.04
N VAL A 145 3.23 -5.34 -1.32
CA VAL A 145 3.01 -6.25 -2.45
C VAL A 145 1.80 -5.84 -3.26
N SER A 146 1.85 -6.14 -4.55
CA SER A 146 0.72 -6.01 -5.47
C SER A 146 0.86 -7.07 -6.55
N VAL A 147 -0.16 -7.90 -6.71
CA VAL A 147 -0.19 -8.94 -7.76
C VAL A 147 -1.47 -8.78 -8.56
N VAL A 148 -1.35 -8.87 -9.88
CA VAL A 148 -2.48 -8.89 -10.81
C VAL A 148 -2.21 -9.96 -11.86
N ALA A 149 -3.14 -10.88 -12.02
CA ALA A 149 -3.13 -11.90 -13.06
C ALA A 149 -4.41 -11.80 -13.90
N PRO A 150 -4.32 -11.31 -15.15
CA PRO A 150 -5.46 -11.26 -16.06
C PRO A 150 -5.73 -12.61 -16.74
N GLU A 151 -4.75 -13.51 -16.75
CA GLU A 151 -4.82 -14.79 -17.45
C GLU A 151 -4.59 -15.95 -16.49
N GLY A 152 -5.36 -17.02 -16.70
CA GLY A 152 -5.24 -18.23 -15.91
C GLY A 152 -5.96 -19.40 -16.57
N VAL A 153 -5.40 -20.59 -16.38
CA VAL A 153 -5.96 -21.85 -16.92
C VAL A 153 -6.29 -22.75 -15.75
N TYR A 154 -7.51 -23.29 -15.74
CA TYR A 154 -7.94 -24.23 -14.71
C TYR A 154 -7.17 -25.54 -14.85
N VAL A 155 -6.68 -26.05 -13.72
CA VAL A 155 -5.97 -27.32 -13.66
C VAL A 155 -6.83 -28.30 -12.89
N ASP A 156 -7.18 -29.40 -13.54
CA ASP A 156 -7.84 -30.53 -12.89
C ASP A 156 -6.86 -31.23 -11.94
N GLY A 157 -7.25 -31.38 -10.67
CA GLY A 157 -6.46 -32.01 -9.62
C GLY A 157 -7.29 -32.34 -8.39
N GLU A 158 -6.64 -32.91 -7.35
CA GLU A 158 -7.32 -33.22 -6.07
C GLU A 158 -7.85 -31.97 -5.37
N THR A 159 -7.16 -30.83 -5.57
CA THR A 159 -7.64 -29.51 -5.16
C THR A 159 -7.78 -28.62 -6.39
N PRO A 160 -8.91 -27.93 -6.55
CA PRO A 160 -9.11 -26.99 -7.66
C PRO A 160 -8.05 -25.89 -7.61
N SER A 161 -7.31 -25.73 -8.72
CA SER A 161 -6.26 -24.72 -8.82
C SER A 161 -6.26 -24.05 -10.20
N PHE A 162 -5.67 -22.87 -10.27
CA PHE A 162 -5.41 -22.19 -11.54
C PHE A 162 -3.90 -22.07 -11.75
N THR A 163 -3.45 -22.29 -12.98
CA THR A 163 -2.13 -21.84 -13.41
C THR A 163 -2.28 -20.43 -13.96
N VAL A 164 -1.70 -19.44 -13.29
CA VAL A 164 -1.87 -18.02 -13.62
C VAL A 164 -0.61 -17.39 -14.19
N THR A 165 -0.83 -16.45 -15.10
CA THR A 165 0.19 -15.58 -15.68
C THR A 165 -0.20 -14.13 -15.45
N GLY A 166 0.74 -13.32 -14.98
CA GLY A 166 0.47 -11.96 -14.53
C GLY A 166 1.72 -11.18 -14.15
N CYS A 167 1.54 -10.13 -13.37
CA CYS A 167 2.60 -9.26 -12.90
C CYS A 167 2.59 -9.16 -11.37
N ALA A 168 3.77 -9.16 -10.78
CA ALA A 168 3.97 -8.91 -9.36
C ALA A 168 4.88 -7.70 -9.15
N THR A 169 4.52 -6.86 -8.19
CA THR A 169 5.38 -5.81 -7.63
C THR A 169 5.59 -6.09 -6.16
N ILE A 170 6.86 -6.15 -5.74
CA ILE A 170 7.25 -6.34 -4.34
C ILE A 170 8.20 -5.21 -3.97
N ILE A 171 7.87 -4.47 -2.92
CA ILE A 171 8.73 -3.45 -2.32
C ILE A 171 9.13 -3.95 -0.94
N THR A 172 10.38 -4.41 -0.81
CA THR A 172 10.95 -4.82 0.47
C THR A 172 11.56 -3.60 1.15
N LYS A 173 11.30 -3.41 2.45
CA LYS A 173 11.77 -2.28 3.24
C LYS A 173 12.44 -2.74 4.52
N ILE A 174 13.52 -2.07 4.88
CA ILE A 174 14.11 -2.11 6.22
C ILE A 174 13.53 -0.94 7.01
N VAL A 175 12.74 -1.23 8.04
CA VAL A 175 12.04 -0.21 8.84
C VAL A 175 12.36 -0.34 10.31
N MET A 176 12.21 0.74 11.07
CA MET A 176 12.31 0.72 12.53
C MET A 176 11.37 1.78 13.11
N PRO A 177 10.69 1.51 14.23
CA PRO A 177 10.00 2.54 14.98
C PRO A 177 11.02 3.52 15.56
N VAL A 178 10.80 4.81 15.33
CA VAL A 178 11.66 5.89 15.81
C VAL A 178 10.84 7.03 16.37
N GLU A 179 11.44 7.76 17.29
CA GLU A 179 10.93 9.03 17.78
C GLU A 179 11.68 10.17 17.09
N ILE A 180 10.96 11.03 16.37
CA ILE A 180 11.53 12.16 15.65
C ILE A 180 11.02 13.45 16.27
N LEU A 181 11.94 14.32 16.69
CA LEU A 181 11.62 15.69 17.09
C LEU A 181 11.51 16.58 15.86
N VAL A 182 10.30 17.09 15.60
CA VAL A 182 10.04 18.05 14.53
C VAL A 182 9.57 19.39 15.08
N PRO A 183 9.98 20.53 14.50
CA PRO A 183 9.38 21.81 14.83
C PRO A 183 7.94 21.86 14.30
N SER A 184 6.98 22.35 15.11
CA SER A 184 5.58 22.47 14.70
C SER A 184 5.08 23.92 14.73
N TYR A 185 4.05 24.22 13.94
CA TYR A 185 3.32 25.48 13.95
C TYR A 185 2.12 25.45 14.93
N GLY A 186 2.12 24.50 15.87
CA GLY A 186 0.99 24.21 16.76
C GLY A 186 -0.12 23.39 16.08
N TYR A 187 -1.32 23.43 16.66
CA TYR A 187 -2.48 22.66 16.17
C TYR A 187 -3.11 23.28 14.92
N ALA A 188 -3.50 22.41 13.99
CA ALA A 188 -4.24 22.81 12.81
C ALA A 188 -5.65 23.30 13.17
N VAL A 189 -6.11 24.40 12.56
CA VAL A 189 -7.49 24.89 12.72
C VAL A 189 -8.40 24.11 11.77
N ILE A 190 -9.21 23.21 12.32
CA ILE A 190 -10.17 22.40 11.55
C ILE A 190 -11.36 23.29 11.15
N PRO A 191 -11.59 23.56 9.85
CA PRO A 191 -12.75 24.34 9.41
C PRO A 191 -14.05 23.52 9.54
N PRO A 192 -15.21 24.17 9.68
CA PRO A 192 -16.50 23.46 9.68
C PRO A 192 -16.78 22.83 8.31
N CYS A 193 -17.34 21.61 8.32
CA CYS A 193 -17.76 20.93 7.10
C CYS A 193 -18.80 21.77 6.34
N GLN A 194 -18.72 21.74 5.01
CA GLN A 194 -19.77 22.28 4.15
C GLN A 194 -20.51 21.10 3.54
N GLU A 195 -21.82 21.06 3.74
CA GLU A 195 -22.66 20.05 3.10
C GLU A 195 -22.65 20.28 1.59
N TYR A 196 -22.63 19.17 0.85
CA TYR A 196 -22.79 19.19 -0.59
C TYR A 196 -24.24 19.55 -0.92
N THR A 197 -24.51 20.81 -1.23
CA THR A 197 -25.80 21.27 -1.74
C THR A 197 -25.72 21.40 -3.26
N GLN A 198 -26.61 20.73 -4.01
CA GLN A 198 -26.75 20.90 -5.48
C GLN A 198 -27.37 22.27 -5.87
N GLU A 199 -27.34 23.25 -4.97
CA GLU A 199 -27.88 24.56 -5.25
C GLU A 199 -26.95 25.31 -6.22
N VAL A 200 -27.32 25.20 -7.50
CA VAL A 200 -26.84 25.97 -8.66
C VAL A 200 -26.81 27.49 -8.38
N CYS A 201 -27.54 27.94 -7.37
CA CYS A 201 -27.66 29.34 -6.97
C CYS A 201 -26.64 29.80 -5.92
N SER A 202 -25.90 28.91 -5.24
CA SER A 202 -24.94 29.32 -4.19
C SER A 202 -23.83 30.22 -4.72
N GLY A 203 -23.29 29.92 -5.91
CA GLY A 203 -22.32 30.79 -6.60
C GLY A 203 -22.89 32.10 -7.16
N PHE A 204 -24.22 32.24 -7.27
CA PHE A 204 -24.89 33.47 -7.69
C PHE A 204 -25.10 34.43 -6.51
N PHE A 205 -25.29 33.91 -5.29
CA PHE A 205 -25.46 34.74 -4.08
C PHE A 205 -24.15 35.28 -3.49
N ASP A 206 -23.01 34.69 -3.85
CA ASP A 206 -21.67 35.22 -3.50
C ASP A 206 -21.22 36.37 -4.42
N LEU A 207 -21.99 36.70 -5.47
CA LEU A 207 -21.75 37.89 -6.26
C LEU A 207 -22.20 39.13 -5.46
N PRO A 208 -21.34 40.15 -5.30
CA PRO A 208 -21.73 41.37 -4.63
C PRO A 208 -22.91 42.03 -5.38
N ILE A 209 -23.92 42.48 -4.64
CA ILE A 209 -25.13 43.14 -5.17
C ILE A 209 -24.80 44.33 -6.10
N TYR A 210 -23.61 44.93 -5.94
CA TYR A 210 -23.09 45.96 -6.82
C TYR A 210 -21.67 45.61 -7.27
N PRO A 211 -21.30 45.85 -8.55
CA PRO A 211 -19.92 45.71 -9.00
C PRO A 211 -19.04 46.72 -8.24
N ARG A 212 -18.08 46.22 -7.46
CA ARG A 212 -17.02 47.06 -6.88
C ARG A 212 -16.01 47.38 -7.97
N ASN A 213 -16.21 48.50 -8.66
CA ASN A 213 -15.12 49.19 -9.33
C ASN A 213 -14.37 50.01 -8.27
N THR A 214 -13.23 49.49 -7.83
CA THR A 214 -12.01 50.26 -7.50
C THR A 214 -10.85 49.27 -7.40
#